data_AF-A0A059LIV8-F1
#
_entry.id   AF-A0A059LIV8-F1
#
_cell.length_a   1.000
_cell.length_b   1.000
_cell.length_c   1.000
_cell.angle_alpha   90.00
_cell.angle_beta   90.00
_cell.angle_gamma   90.00
#
_symmetry.space_group_name_H-M   'P 1'
#
loop_
_entity.id
_entity.type
_entity.pdbx_description
1 polymer ?
#
loop_
_entity_poly.entity_id
_entity_poly.type
_entity_poly.pdbx_seq_one_letter_code
_entity_poly.pdbx_strand_id
1 'polypeptide(L)'
;MRGILFSIAEFGSHPIRRFFRPVLLLCLSSVVLCGAALRRASLTRHAQDAFAAVYYGWDPELFGRDDGVWPSPACCSGLDCLSERARRRLQEESDDGGWERVVSPSPAPPPGANREQLFRLHSADSAAPPATALHPVAPSPSVDSAASPPRASSAAPHVGAVTYVRSPAYVALAEQLACSLRRSNPGLPLSIMLVAGELSEAHVARLRALPGATVLFVEPISFPNSMEQRYAANWLKLRAFSLSQFDALVVLDADTAVVRSLEGLWHLPAAFAAVPDQSCWLSRFGPRLESINGGVLFVRPCPAVMEHMLALLGKRPKLRFTHAAAEQDFLNWYFRYTAHTLPLEYNVMATESLRGNLTRGGRAPIVVHYNKHKPFNGREDRPGHQFLCEPTS
;
A
#
# COMPACT_ATOMS: atom_id res chain seq x y z
N MET A 1 -31.95 12.52 -33.01
CA MET A 1 -31.22 13.29 -31.98
C MET A 1 -30.13 12.39 -31.41
N ARG A 2 -28.89 12.51 -31.91
CA ARG A 2 -27.72 11.74 -31.46
C ARG A 2 -27.03 12.54 -30.34
N GLY A 3 -27.05 12.00 -29.13
CA GLY A 3 -26.33 12.55 -27.98
C GLY A 3 -24.87 12.12 -28.03
N ILE A 4 -23.98 13.10 -28.09
CA ILE A 4 -22.53 12.92 -28.07
C ILE A 4 -22.11 12.61 -26.63
N LEU A 5 -21.60 11.39 -26.43
CA LEU A 5 -20.75 11.02 -25.30
C LEU A 5 -19.47 11.88 -25.39
N PHE A 6 -19.28 12.79 -24.44
CA PHE A 6 -18.03 13.52 -24.30
C PHE A 6 -16.95 12.56 -23.79
N SER A 7 -15.98 12.30 -24.66
CA SER A 7 -14.71 11.65 -24.35
C SER A 7 -13.90 12.51 -23.37
N ILE A 8 -13.43 11.93 -22.27
CA ILE A 8 -12.60 12.59 -21.24
C ILE A 8 -11.17 12.89 -21.77
N ALA A 9 -10.84 12.48 -22.99
CA ALA A 9 -9.51 12.64 -23.57
C ALA A 9 -9.25 14.00 -24.28
N GLU A 10 -10.25 14.87 -24.47
CA GLU A 10 -10.09 16.14 -25.21
C GLU A 10 -10.06 17.43 -24.36
N PHE A 11 -9.85 17.35 -23.04
CA PHE A 11 -9.66 18.55 -22.20
C PHE A 11 -8.19 19.05 -22.15
N GLY A 12 -7.49 18.94 -23.27
CA GLY A 12 -6.21 19.62 -23.50
C GLY A 12 -6.44 21.10 -23.78
N SER A 13 -5.91 21.98 -22.91
CA SER A 13 -5.70 23.43 -23.15
C SER A 13 -6.91 24.39 -23.12
N HIS A 14 -7.63 24.50 -22.00
CA HIS A 14 -8.50 25.67 -21.77
C HIS A 14 -7.69 26.93 -21.32
N PRO A 15 -7.87 28.11 -21.95
CA PRO A 15 -7.13 29.35 -21.64
C PRO A 15 -7.35 29.86 -20.20
N ILE A 16 -8.49 29.52 -19.58
CA ILE A 16 -8.81 29.86 -18.19
C ILE A 16 -7.77 29.25 -17.21
N ARG A 17 -7.26 28.04 -17.49
CA ARG A 17 -6.29 27.36 -16.63
C ARG A 17 -4.90 28.02 -16.64
N ARG A 18 -4.51 28.66 -17.76
CA ARG A 18 -3.19 29.33 -17.88
C ARG A 18 -3.12 30.65 -17.11
N PHE A 19 -4.24 31.35 -16.94
CA PHE A 19 -4.27 32.64 -16.26
C PHE A 19 -4.54 32.51 -14.74
N PHE A 20 -5.45 31.62 -14.34
CA PHE A 20 -5.82 31.47 -12.93
C PHE A 20 -4.74 30.83 -12.05
N ARG A 21 -3.95 29.88 -12.58
CA ARG A 21 -2.93 29.16 -11.81
C ARG A 21 -1.82 30.07 -11.27
N PRO A 22 -1.12 30.90 -12.07
CA PRO A 22 -0.07 31.77 -11.54
C PRO A 22 -0.63 32.79 -10.55
N VAL A 23 -1.84 33.33 -10.79
CA VAL A 23 -2.50 34.27 -9.87
C VAL A 23 -2.83 33.59 -8.54
N LEU A 24 -3.40 32.39 -8.54
CA LEU A 24 -3.72 31.64 -7.32
C LEU A 24 -2.46 31.26 -6.53
N LEU A 25 -1.41 30.78 -7.20
CA LEU A 25 -0.13 30.47 -6.57
C LEU A 25 0.53 31.74 -5.98
N LEU A 26 0.46 32.87 -6.70
CA LEU A 26 0.92 34.17 -6.19
C LEU A 26 0.14 34.57 -4.93
N CYS A 27 -1.20 34.50 -4.95
CA CYS A 27 -2.03 34.80 -3.78
C CYS A 27 -1.66 33.91 -2.59
N LEU A 28 -1.55 32.59 -2.78
CA LEU A 28 -1.19 31.65 -1.71
C LEU A 28 0.22 31.92 -1.17
N SER A 29 1.19 32.19 -2.04
CA SER A 29 2.56 32.55 -1.62
C SER A 29 2.59 33.84 -0.80
N SER A 30 1.79 34.84 -1.15
CA SER A 30 1.63 36.09 -0.37
C SER A 30 1.02 35.82 1.01
N VAL A 31 0.08 34.88 1.14
CA VAL A 31 -0.49 34.49 2.44
C VAL A 31 0.56 33.75 3.30
N VAL A 32 1.39 32.89 2.70
CA VAL A 32 2.52 32.24 3.41
C VAL A 32 3.49 33.29 3.95
N LEU A 33 3.90 34.25 3.12
CA LEU A 33 4.80 35.34 3.51
C LEU A 33 4.19 36.23 4.61
N CYS A 34 2.92 36.59 4.47
CA CYS A 34 2.20 37.38 5.47
C CYS A 34 2.07 36.62 6.80
N GLY A 35 1.73 35.33 6.76
CA GLY A 35 1.68 34.48 7.95
C GLY A 35 3.03 34.38 8.65
N ALA A 36 4.12 34.22 7.90
CA ALA A 36 5.48 34.20 8.43
C ALA A 36 5.86 35.55 9.06
N ALA A 37 5.61 36.67 8.37
CA ALA A 37 5.87 38.02 8.86
C ALA A 37 5.09 38.33 10.15
N LEU A 38 3.84 37.89 10.24
CA LEU A 38 2.97 38.04 11.41
C LEU A 38 3.21 36.96 12.48
N ARG A 39 4.18 36.06 12.30
CA ARG A 39 4.47 34.90 13.18
C ARG A 39 3.24 34.03 13.46
N ARG A 40 2.28 33.96 12.53
CA ARG A 40 1.09 33.12 12.62
C ARG A 40 1.36 31.75 12.02
N ALA A 41 1.97 30.88 12.83
CA ALA A 41 2.37 29.52 12.41
C ALA A 41 1.23 28.69 11.79
N SER A 42 0.00 28.83 12.28
CA SER A 42 -1.16 28.15 11.70
C SER A 42 -1.48 28.69 10.30
N LEU A 43 -1.55 30.01 10.12
CA LEU A 43 -1.82 30.64 8.82
C LEU A 43 -0.76 30.25 7.78
N THR A 44 0.52 30.29 8.17
CA THR A 44 1.63 29.87 7.31
C THR A 44 1.46 28.42 6.87
N ARG A 45 1.14 27.51 7.80
CA ARG A 45 0.95 26.08 7.50
C ARG A 45 -0.23 25.84 6.54
N HIS A 46 -1.40 26.42 6.81
CA HIS A 46 -2.56 26.24 5.92
C HIS A 46 -2.32 26.81 4.52
N ALA A 47 -1.62 27.94 4.42
CA ALA A 47 -1.29 28.53 3.13
C ALA A 47 -0.26 27.69 2.37
N GLN A 48 0.68 27.05 3.08
CA GLN A 48 1.60 26.07 2.49
C GLN A 48 0.87 24.82 2.01
N ASP A 49 -0.07 24.28 2.80
CA ASP A 49 -0.91 23.13 2.43
C ASP A 49 -1.71 23.42 1.15
N ALA A 50 -2.35 24.59 1.09
CA ALA A 50 -3.10 25.02 -0.08
C ALA A 50 -2.19 25.27 -1.29
N PHE A 51 -1.03 25.92 -1.10
CA PHE A 51 -0.06 26.13 -2.18
C PHE A 51 0.40 24.80 -2.75
N ALA A 52 0.77 23.85 -1.89
CA ALA A 52 1.22 22.53 -2.30
C ALA A 52 0.13 21.76 -3.05
N ALA A 53 -1.11 21.78 -2.55
CA ALA A 53 -2.23 21.13 -3.24
C ALA A 53 -2.45 21.70 -4.66
N VAL A 54 -2.35 23.02 -4.84
CA VAL A 54 -2.49 23.67 -6.15
C VAL A 54 -1.25 23.46 -7.03
N TYR A 55 -0.07 23.56 -6.45
CA TYR A 55 1.20 23.45 -7.17
C TYR A 55 1.38 22.02 -7.70
N TYR A 56 1.22 21.03 -6.82
CA TYR A 56 1.42 19.62 -7.14
C TYR A 56 0.22 19.00 -7.87
N GLY A 57 -1.01 19.35 -7.50
CA GLY A 57 -2.22 18.75 -8.09
C GLY A 57 -2.51 19.15 -9.54
N TRP A 58 -1.71 20.04 -10.14
CA TRP A 58 -1.90 20.57 -11.50
C TRP A 58 -0.67 20.41 -12.39
N ASP A 59 0.43 19.84 -11.90
CA ASP A 59 1.61 19.53 -12.70
C ASP A 59 1.42 18.14 -13.35
N PRO A 60 1.34 18.03 -14.69
CA PRO A 60 1.16 16.74 -15.37
C PRO A 60 2.25 15.72 -15.02
N GLU A 61 3.47 16.18 -14.72
CA GLU A 61 4.57 15.32 -14.29
C GLU A 61 4.26 14.60 -12.96
N LEU A 62 3.33 15.12 -12.16
CA LEU A 62 2.97 14.62 -10.84
C LEU A 62 1.64 13.87 -10.82
N PHE A 63 1.00 13.67 -11.98
CA PHE A 63 -0.22 12.90 -12.06
C PHE A 63 0.02 11.43 -11.81
N GLY A 64 1.16 10.91 -12.23
CA GLY A 64 1.59 9.53 -12.03
C GLY A 64 2.78 9.26 -12.93
N ARG A 65 3.45 8.13 -12.72
CA ARG A 65 4.50 7.69 -13.63
C ARG A 65 3.88 7.30 -14.97
N ASP A 66 4.30 7.97 -16.02
CA ASP A 66 4.00 7.63 -17.41
C ASP A 66 5.00 6.57 -17.89
N ASP A 67 4.55 5.34 -18.15
CA ASP A 67 5.40 4.25 -18.65
C ASP A 67 5.94 4.51 -20.08
N GLY A 68 5.30 5.38 -20.87
CA GLY A 68 5.82 5.81 -22.17
C GLY A 68 7.01 6.76 -22.07
N VAL A 69 7.16 7.46 -20.94
CA VAL A 69 8.26 8.41 -20.68
C VAL A 69 9.31 7.79 -19.74
N TRP A 70 8.88 7.04 -18.74
CA TRP A 70 9.71 6.40 -17.70
C TRP A 70 9.34 4.92 -17.57
N PRO A 71 9.71 4.09 -18.55
CA PRO A 71 9.33 2.68 -18.58
C PRO A 71 9.83 1.93 -17.35
N SER A 72 8.97 1.10 -16.77
CA SER A 72 9.36 0.26 -15.64
C SER A 72 10.41 -0.76 -16.08
N PRO A 73 11.48 -0.99 -15.30
CA PRO A 73 12.46 -2.02 -15.62
C PRO A 73 11.84 -3.43 -15.71
N ALA A 74 12.37 -4.24 -16.64
CA ALA A 74 11.97 -5.63 -16.86
C ALA A 74 12.51 -6.55 -15.76
N CYS A 75 11.74 -6.60 -14.68
CA CYS A 75 11.64 -7.66 -13.67
C CYS A 75 10.18 -7.77 -13.19
N CYS A 76 9.34 -6.82 -13.63
CA CYS A 76 8.04 -6.54 -13.07
C CYS A 76 7.11 -5.83 -14.07
N SER A 77 6.98 -6.39 -15.28
CA SER A 77 5.92 -6.07 -16.22
C SER A 77 4.84 -7.16 -16.17
N GLY A 78 3.60 -6.81 -15.83
CA GLY A 78 2.49 -7.78 -15.81
C GLY A 78 2.75 -8.97 -14.87
N LEU A 79 2.58 -10.19 -15.38
CA LEU A 79 2.79 -11.44 -14.63
C LEU A 79 4.28 -11.77 -14.42
N ASP A 80 5.21 -11.00 -14.99
CA ASP A 80 6.65 -11.28 -14.87
C ASP A 80 7.19 -11.06 -13.45
N CYS A 81 6.48 -10.36 -12.57
CA CYS A 81 6.84 -10.27 -11.14
C CYS A 81 6.57 -11.56 -10.36
N LEU A 82 5.74 -12.46 -10.90
CA LEU A 82 5.28 -13.64 -10.17
C LEU A 82 6.35 -14.73 -10.25
N SER A 83 6.57 -15.43 -9.14
CA SER A 83 7.32 -16.69 -9.19
C SER A 83 6.67 -17.63 -10.22
N GLU A 84 7.43 -18.53 -10.84
CA GLU A 84 6.87 -19.50 -11.82
C GLU A 84 5.63 -20.22 -11.26
N ARG A 85 5.61 -20.47 -9.95
CA ARG A 85 4.47 -21.05 -9.23
C ARG A 85 3.24 -20.13 -9.20
N ALA A 86 3.43 -18.85 -8.91
CA ALA A 86 2.34 -17.87 -8.91
C ALA A 86 1.82 -17.60 -10.33
N ARG A 87 2.67 -17.67 -11.36
CA ARG A 87 2.24 -17.64 -12.77
C ARG A 87 1.41 -18.87 -13.12
N ARG A 88 1.88 -20.08 -12.79
CA ARG A 88 1.15 -21.33 -13.08
C ARG A 88 -0.21 -21.38 -12.41
N ARG A 89 -0.35 -20.93 -11.16
CA ARG A 89 -1.68 -20.87 -10.51
C ARG A 89 -2.63 -19.91 -11.18
N LEU A 90 -2.17 -18.72 -11.59
CA LEU A 90 -3.02 -17.79 -12.32
C LEU A 90 -3.38 -18.31 -13.72
N GLN A 91 -2.48 -19.06 -14.36
CA GLN A 91 -2.76 -19.75 -15.61
C GLN A 91 -3.77 -20.89 -15.39
N GLU A 92 -3.63 -21.70 -14.33
CA GLU A 92 -4.60 -22.74 -13.95
C GLU A 92 -5.98 -22.13 -13.62
N GLU A 93 -6.02 -21.02 -12.88
CA GLU A 93 -7.26 -20.27 -12.57
C GLU A 93 -7.85 -19.56 -13.80
N SER A 94 -7.03 -19.19 -14.79
CA SER A 94 -7.52 -18.66 -16.07
C SER A 94 -8.03 -19.76 -17.00
N ASP A 95 -7.37 -20.92 -17.00
CA ASP A 95 -7.69 -22.08 -17.84
C ASP A 95 -8.95 -22.81 -17.33
N ASP A 96 -9.25 -22.74 -16.02
CA ASP A 96 -10.52 -23.20 -15.42
C ASP A 96 -11.73 -22.28 -15.76
N GLY A 97 -11.54 -21.27 -16.62
CA GLY A 97 -12.60 -20.39 -17.10
C GLY A 97 -13.21 -19.50 -16.00
N GLY A 98 -12.43 -19.19 -14.95
CA GLY A 98 -12.89 -18.42 -13.79
C GLY A 98 -13.14 -16.94 -14.06
N TRP A 99 -12.47 -16.35 -15.05
CA TRP A 99 -12.67 -14.94 -15.43
C TRP A 99 -13.78 -14.75 -16.48
N GLU A 100 -13.98 -15.72 -17.39
CA GLU A 100 -15.05 -15.64 -18.40
C GLU A 100 -16.45 -15.87 -17.81
N ARG A 101 -16.57 -16.40 -16.59
CA ARG A 101 -17.88 -16.59 -15.91
C ARG A 101 -18.33 -15.43 -15.02
N VAL A 102 -17.54 -14.36 -14.85
CA VAL A 102 -17.93 -13.19 -14.01
C VAL A 102 -18.16 -11.91 -14.82
N VAL A 103 -17.93 -11.92 -16.14
CA VAL A 103 -18.33 -10.81 -17.03
C VAL A 103 -19.09 -11.35 -18.24
N SER A 104 -20.24 -11.95 -18.00
CA SER A 104 -21.30 -11.88 -19.01
C SER A 104 -21.89 -10.47 -18.92
N PRO A 105 -21.92 -9.67 -20.01
CA PRO A 105 -22.68 -8.43 -19.99
C PRO A 105 -24.13 -8.82 -19.69
N SER A 106 -24.70 -8.30 -18.61
CA SER A 106 -26.15 -8.40 -18.40
C SER A 106 -26.82 -7.91 -19.68
N PRO A 107 -27.82 -8.65 -20.22
CA PRO A 107 -28.54 -8.18 -21.39
C PRO A 107 -29.07 -6.79 -21.09
N ALA A 108 -28.81 -5.85 -21.99
CA ALA A 108 -29.27 -4.48 -21.84
C ALA A 108 -30.78 -4.49 -21.53
N PRO A 109 -31.24 -3.75 -20.51
CA PRO A 109 -32.66 -3.71 -20.20
C PRO A 109 -33.43 -3.23 -21.43
N PRO A 110 -34.61 -3.78 -21.71
CA PRO A 110 -35.40 -3.36 -22.85
C PRO A 110 -35.63 -1.85 -22.78
N PRO A 111 -35.54 -1.13 -23.92
CA PRO A 111 -35.69 0.31 -23.93
C PRO A 111 -37.07 0.69 -23.36
N GLY A 112 -37.07 1.36 -22.20
CA GLY A 112 -38.28 1.82 -21.50
C GLY A 112 -38.51 1.27 -20.08
N ALA A 113 -37.65 0.39 -19.55
CA ALA A 113 -37.82 -0.13 -18.19
C ALA A 113 -37.64 0.96 -17.11
N ASN A 114 -38.61 1.09 -16.20
CA ASN A 114 -38.55 2.07 -15.11
C ASN A 114 -37.86 1.50 -13.84
N ARG A 115 -37.53 2.38 -12.89
CA ARG A 115 -36.73 2.05 -11.68
C ARG A 115 -37.32 0.96 -10.80
N GLU A 116 -38.64 0.73 -10.84
CA GLU A 116 -39.30 -0.33 -10.06
C GLU A 116 -39.19 -1.72 -10.71
N GLN A 117 -39.13 -1.79 -12.05
CA GLN A 117 -38.96 -3.04 -12.78
C GLN A 117 -37.53 -3.61 -12.63
N LEU A 118 -36.52 -2.74 -12.55
CA LEU A 118 -35.12 -3.12 -12.28
C LEU A 118 -34.94 -3.73 -10.89
N PHE A 119 -35.76 -3.32 -9.91
CA PHE A 119 -35.66 -3.78 -8.52
C PHE A 119 -36.24 -5.19 -8.32
N ARG A 120 -37.24 -5.61 -9.12
CA ARG A 120 -37.83 -6.97 -9.02
C ARG A 120 -36.97 -8.06 -9.65
N LEU A 121 -36.16 -7.72 -10.66
CA LEU A 121 -35.27 -8.68 -11.33
C LEU A 121 -34.13 -9.16 -10.43
N HIS A 122 -33.67 -8.33 -9.47
CA HIS A 122 -32.60 -8.71 -8.54
C HIS A 122 -33.04 -9.58 -7.36
N SER A 123 -34.35 -9.74 -7.13
CA SER A 123 -34.88 -10.50 -5.99
C SER A 123 -35.26 -11.95 -6.31
N ALA A 124 -35.14 -12.37 -7.58
CA ALA A 124 -35.61 -13.70 -8.02
C ALA A 124 -34.50 -14.78 -8.06
N ASP A 125 -33.21 -14.43 -7.97
CA ASP A 125 -32.10 -15.40 -8.10
C ASP A 125 -31.68 -16.07 -6.79
N SER A 126 -32.54 -16.08 -5.77
CA SER A 126 -32.36 -16.86 -4.54
C SER A 126 -33.24 -18.12 -4.56
N ALA A 127 -32.94 -19.06 -5.45
CA ALA A 127 -33.48 -20.41 -5.37
C ALA A 127 -32.40 -21.44 -5.75
N ALA A 128 -31.94 -22.22 -4.76
CA ALA A 128 -31.00 -23.31 -4.94
C ALA A 128 -31.62 -24.48 -5.74
N PRO A 129 -30.87 -25.15 -6.64
CA PRO A 129 -31.35 -26.38 -7.27
C PRO A 129 -31.13 -27.60 -6.36
N PRO A 130 -31.98 -28.65 -6.47
CA PRO A 130 -31.85 -29.86 -5.66
C PRO A 130 -30.75 -30.79 -6.19
N ALA A 131 -30.12 -31.51 -5.27
CA ALA A 131 -29.12 -32.54 -5.54
C ALA A 131 -29.72 -33.70 -6.33
N THR A 132 -29.09 -34.05 -7.46
CA THR A 132 -29.40 -35.26 -8.22
C THR A 132 -28.17 -36.16 -8.25
N ALA A 133 -28.33 -37.39 -7.77
CA ALA A 133 -27.32 -38.43 -7.76
C ALA A 133 -27.15 -39.07 -9.15
N LEU A 134 -25.90 -39.36 -9.55
CA LEU A 134 -25.60 -40.26 -10.66
C LEU A 134 -24.40 -41.17 -10.32
N HIS A 135 -24.52 -42.40 -10.80
CA HIS A 135 -23.82 -43.65 -10.49
C HIS A 135 -22.38 -43.77 -11.01
N PRO A 136 -21.59 -44.76 -10.54
CA PRO A 136 -20.17 -44.89 -10.86
C PRO A 136 -19.93 -45.57 -12.20
N VAL A 137 -18.95 -45.08 -12.96
CA VAL A 137 -18.43 -45.72 -14.18
C VAL A 137 -17.08 -46.39 -13.85
N ALA A 138 -16.97 -47.67 -14.20
CA ALA A 138 -15.81 -48.53 -14.00
C ALA A 138 -14.66 -48.22 -14.99
N PRO A 139 -13.41 -48.65 -14.71
CA PRO A 139 -12.22 -48.21 -15.43
C PRO A 139 -11.79 -49.16 -16.56
N SER A 140 -11.06 -48.65 -17.56
CA SER A 140 -10.30 -49.41 -18.57
C SER A 140 -9.15 -48.53 -19.12
N PRO A 141 -8.10 -49.08 -19.76
CA PRO A 141 -6.82 -49.31 -19.14
C PRO A 141 -5.68 -48.42 -19.66
N SER A 142 -4.59 -48.48 -18.91
CA SER A 142 -3.23 -47.98 -19.14
C SER A 142 -2.74 -47.93 -20.59
N VAL A 143 -2.16 -46.78 -20.96
CA VAL A 143 -1.09 -46.68 -21.96
C VAL A 143 0.13 -46.08 -21.24
N ASP A 144 1.21 -46.84 -21.26
CA ASP A 144 2.51 -46.47 -20.71
C ASP A 144 3.21 -45.35 -21.50
N SER A 145 4.12 -44.71 -20.77
CA SER A 145 5.37 -44.11 -21.25
C SER A 145 5.37 -42.60 -21.56
N ALA A 146 5.84 -41.83 -20.59
CA ALA A 146 7.05 -41.02 -20.77
C ALA A 146 7.55 -40.60 -19.38
N ALA A 147 8.80 -40.92 -19.07
CA ALA A 147 9.45 -40.45 -17.86
C ALA A 147 9.48 -38.91 -17.86
N SER A 148 8.67 -38.30 -16.99
CA SER A 148 8.71 -36.87 -16.73
C SER A 148 10.11 -36.44 -16.30
N PRO A 149 10.62 -35.30 -16.77
CA PRO A 149 11.87 -34.73 -16.26
C PRO A 149 11.72 -34.50 -14.74
N PRO A 150 12.83 -34.50 -13.97
CA PRO A 150 12.75 -34.39 -12.53
C PRO A 150 11.98 -33.12 -12.15
N ARG A 151 10.88 -33.28 -11.42
CA ARG A 151 10.14 -32.17 -10.79
C ARG A 151 11.17 -31.31 -10.06
N ALA A 152 11.40 -30.10 -10.55
CA ALA A 152 12.14 -29.09 -9.81
C ALA A 152 11.55 -29.02 -8.40
N SER A 153 12.41 -29.22 -7.41
CA SER A 153 12.08 -29.20 -5.98
C SER A 153 11.17 -28.00 -5.67
N SER A 154 9.95 -28.28 -5.23
CA SER A 154 8.91 -27.28 -4.97
C SER A 154 9.13 -26.59 -3.63
N ALA A 155 10.24 -25.86 -3.48
CA ALA A 155 10.47 -25.05 -2.28
C ALA A 155 9.30 -24.08 -2.05
N ALA A 156 8.88 -23.92 -0.80
CA ALA A 156 7.88 -22.91 -0.43
C ALA A 156 8.43 -21.51 -0.74
N PRO A 157 7.60 -20.55 -1.17
CA PRO A 157 8.07 -19.20 -1.43
C PRO A 157 8.66 -18.59 -0.15
N HIS A 158 9.82 -17.94 -0.27
CA HIS A 158 10.46 -17.25 0.83
C HIS A 158 9.76 -15.90 1.06
N VAL A 159 8.98 -15.81 2.13
CA VAL A 159 8.22 -14.60 2.49
C VAL A 159 8.65 -14.06 3.85
N GLY A 160 8.41 -12.77 4.10
CA GLY A 160 8.78 -12.16 5.37
C GLY A 160 8.14 -10.79 5.63
N ALA A 161 8.22 -10.38 6.89
CA ALA A 161 7.93 -9.01 7.29
C ALA A 161 9.22 -8.20 7.36
N VAL A 162 9.15 -6.92 7.01
CA VAL A 162 10.26 -5.98 7.06
C VAL A 162 9.83 -4.73 7.80
N THR A 163 10.67 -4.25 8.70
CA THR A 163 10.51 -2.92 9.31
C THR A 163 11.84 -2.17 9.26
N TYR A 164 11.85 -0.91 9.68
CA TYR A 164 13.06 -0.10 9.76
C TYR A 164 13.04 0.77 11.00
N VAL A 165 14.21 1.01 11.59
CA VAL A 165 14.36 1.84 12.79
C VAL A 165 15.53 2.79 12.60
N ARG A 166 15.24 4.10 12.68
CA ARG A 166 16.24 5.17 12.47
C ARG A 166 16.40 6.12 13.65
N SER A 167 15.65 5.91 14.72
CA SER A 167 15.82 6.68 15.94
C SER A 167 15.55 5.85 17.19
N PRO A 168 16.19 6.16 18.33
CA PRO A 168 15.99 5.45 19.59
C PRO A 168 14.52 5.33 20.02
N ALA A 169 13.72 6.37 19.74
CA ALA A 169 12.30 6.41 20.11
C ALA A 169 11.45 5.33 19.41
N TYR A 170 11.94 4.74 18.30
CA TYR A 170 11.25 3.70 17.55
C TYR A 170 11.70 2.28 17.91
N VAL A 171 12.69 2.11 18.79
CA VAL A 171 13.15 0.78 19.23
C VAL A 171 12.03 0.05 19.96
N ALA A 172 11.38 0.70 20.92
CA ALA A 172 10.25 0.10 21.64
C ALA A 172 9.05 -0.20 20.73
N LEU A 173 8.90 0.53 19.60
CA LEU A 173 7.83 0.28 18.62
C LEU A 173 8.13 -1.02 17.87
N ALA A 174 9.38 -1.17 17.42
CA ALA A 174 9.82 -2.38 16.75
C ALA A 174 9.72 -3.63 17.65
N GLU A 175 9.97 -3.49 18.96
CA GLU A 175 9.77 -4.59 19.92
C GLU A 175 8.29 -5.00 20.03
N GLN A 176 7.37 -4.03 20.10
CA GLN A 176 5.94 -4.30 20.08
C GLN A 176 5.49 -4.96 18.77
N LEU A 177 5.95 -4.43 17.63
CA LEU A 177 5.67 -4.99 16.31
C LEU A 177 6.14 -6.45 16.25
N ALA A 178 7.40 -6.72 16.61
CA ALA A 178 7.97 -8.07 16.62
C ALA A 178 7.16 -9.03 17.49
N CYS A 179 6.75 -8.61 18.68
CA CYS A 179 5.97 -9.45 19.57
C CYS A 179 4.56 -9.74 19.01
N SER A 180 3.87 -8.72 18.49
CA SER A 180 2.54 -8.89 17.89
C SER A 180 2.58 -9.77 16.63
N LEU A 181 3.60 -9.60 15.79
CA LEU A 181 3.83 -10.40 14.59
C LEU A 181 4.08 -11.86 14.96
N ARG A 182 4.98 -12.14 15.90
CA ARG A 182 5.29 -13.51 16.33
C ARG A 182 4.05 -14.24 16.85
N ARG A 183 3.21 -13.56 17.63
CA ARG A 183 1.98 -14.13 18.20
C ARG A 183 0.92 -14.44 17.14
N SER A 184 0.77 -13.57 16.14
CA SER A 184 -0.28 -13.68 15.11
C SER A 184 0.16 -14.48 13.87
N ASN A 185 1.47 -14.56 13.63
CA ASN A 185 2.10 -15.17 12.46
C ASN A 185 3.34 -15.99 12.90
N PRO A 186 3.15 -17.10 13.64
CA PRO A 186 4.26 -17.89 14.15
C PRO A 186 5.14 -18.42 13.01
N GLY A 187 6.45 -18.22 13.14
CA GLY A 187 7.45 -18.66 12.15
C GLY A 187 7.69 -17.69 10.98
N LEU A 188 6.91 -16.61 10.85
CA LEU A 188 7.18 -15.58 9.84
C LEU A 188 8.42 -14.75 10.26
N PRO A 189 9.49 -14.69 9.45
CA PRO A 189 10.69 -13.94 9.81
C PRO A 189 10.43 -12.43 9.77
N LEU A 190 11.03 -11.70 10.71
CA LEU A 190 11.08 -10.24 10.70
C LEU A 190 12.49 -9.76 10.35
N SER A 191 12.63 -8.95 9.31
CA SER A 191 13.87 -8.23 9.02
C SER A 191 13.78 -6.78 9.48
N ILE A 192 14.78 -6.29 10.21
CA ILE A 192 14.84 -4.92 10.75
C ILE A 192 15.97 -4.18 10.05
N MET A 193 15.63 -3.27 9.14
CA MET A 193 16.60 -2.44 8.42
C MET A 193 17.12 -1.30 9.29
N LEU A 194 18.44 -1.19 9.42
CA LEU A 194 19.14 -0.15 10.16
C LEU A 194 20.19 0.54 9.27
N VAL A 195 20.53 1.78 9.58
CA VAL A 195 21.68 2.49 9.02
C VAL A 195 22.80 2.46 10.06
N ALA A 196 24.01 2.11 9.64
CA ALA A 196 25.17 2.04 10.54
C ALA A 196 25.44 3.41 11.19
N GLY A 197 25.63 3.42 12.51
CA GLY A 197 25.93 4.64 13.28
C GLY A 197 24.73 5.50 13.69
N GLU A 198 23.50 5.24 13.21
CA GLU A 198 22.31 6.02 13.62
C GLU A 198 21.76 5.60 14.99
N LEU A 199 22.00 4.35 15.40
CA LEU A 199 21.62 3.81 16.71
C LEU A 199 22.87 3.40 17.48
N SER A 200 22.83 3.56 18.81
CA SER A 200 23.90 3.04 19.67
C SER A 200 23.90 1.51 19.70
N GLU A 201 25.06 0.92 20.02
CA GLU A 201 25.21 -0.54 20.15
C GLU A 201 24.19 -1.17 21.11
N ALA A 202 23.83 -0.48 22.18
CA ALA A 202 22.80 -0.95 23.13
C ALA A 202 21.41 -1.07 22.47
N HIS A 203 21.03 -0.12 21.61
CA HIS A 203 19.78 -0.19 20.85
C HIS A 203 19.83 -1.31 19.79
N VAL A 204 20.95 -1.45 19.08
CA VAL A 204 21.14 -2.53 18.10
C VAL A 204 21.10 -3.91 18.77
N ALA A 205 21.72 -4.06 19.94
CA ALA A 205 21.70 -5.29 20.72
C ALA A 205 20.28 -5.70 21.12
N ARG A 206 19.45 -4.75 21.55
CA ARG A 206 18.03 -5.00 21.83
C ARG A 206 17.28 -5.54 20.60
N LEU A 207 17.47 -4.90 19.45
CA LEU A 207 16.81 -5.33 18.21
C LEU A 207 17.31 -6.71 17.72
N ARG A 208 18.60 -7.02 17.89
CA ARG A 208 19.16 -8.36 17.60
C ARG A 208 18.66 -9.45 18.54
N ALA A 209 18.31 -9.10 19.78
CA ALA A 209 17.82 -10.05 20.77
C ALA A 209 16.33 -10.43 20.54
N LEU A 210 15.63 -9.77 19.62
CA LEU A 210 14.24 -10.07 19.31
C LEU A 210 14.09 -11.44 18.64
N PRO A 211 13.31 -12.37 19.21
CA PRO A 211 13.17 -13.71 18.63
C PRO A 211 12.51 -13.68 17.25
N GLY A 212 13.12 -14.38 16.29
CA GLY A 212 12.65 -14.40 14.90
C GLY A 212 12.97 -13.12 14.11
N ALA A 213 13.67 -12.15 14.71
CA ALA A 213 14.13 -10.95 14.03
C ALA A 213 15.56 -11.10 13.51
N THR A 214 15.85 -10.51 12.36
CA THR A 214 17.19 -10.37 11.78
C THR A 214 17.46 -8.90 11.51
N VAL A 215 18.56 -8.37 12.05
CA VAL A 215 19.00 -7.00 11.76
C VAL A 215 19.77 -6.97 10.45
N LEU A 216 19.33 -6.10 9.53
CA LEU A 216 19.96 -5.86 8.24
C LEU A 216 20.51 -4.44 8.22
N PHE A 217 21.82 -4.29 8.10
CA PHE A 217 22.39 -2.97 7.81
C PHE A 217 22.24 -2.66 6.31
N VAL A 218 21.69 -1.49 6.03
CA VAL A 218 21.43 -1.02 4.66
C VAL A 218 22.00 0.37 4.46
N GLU A 219 22.38 0.66 3.22
CA GLU A 219 22.85 1.98 2.82
C GLU A 219 21.75 3.03 3.02
N PRO A 220 22.06 4.21 3.60
CA PRO A 220 21.07 5.23 3.88
C PRO A 220 20.39 5.71 2.60
N ILE A 221 19.09 5.98 2.71
CA ILE A 221 18.35 6.78 1.73
C ILE A 221 17.66 7.88 2.53
N SER A 222 17.98 9.12 2.19
CA SER A 222 17.37 10.28 2.81
C SER A 222 17.39 11.44 1.83
N PHE A 223 16.26 12.14 1.75
CA PHE A 223 16.17 13.40 1.05
C PHE A 223 15.72 14.48 2.05
N PRO A 224 16.35 15.66 2.07
CA PRO A 224 15.95 16.73 2.97
C PRO A 224 14.48 17.11 2.74
N ASN A 225 13.72 17.21 3.83
CA ASN A 225 12.38 17.78 3.83
C ASN A 225 12.38 19.00 4.76
N SER A 226 12.32 20.20 4.18
CA SER A 226 12.39 21.47 4.92
C SER A 226 11.11 21.80 5.70
N MET A 227 10.00 21.13 5.37
CA MET A 227 8.69 21.35 5.99
C MET A 227 8.44 20.41 7.16
N GLU A 228 8.83 19.15 7.00
CA GLU A 228 8.59 18.08 7.96
C GLU A 228 9.76 17.09 7.95
N GLN A 229 10.82 17.44 8.70
CA GLN A 229 12.10 16.73 8.69
C GLN A 229 11.97 15.25 9.05
N ARG A 230 10.98 14.87 9.87
CA ARG A 230 10.77 13.48 10.29
C ARG A 230 10.52 12.55 9.10
N TYR A 231 9.98 13.06 7.98
CA TYR A 231 9.71 12.25 6.79
C TYR A 231 10.95 11.94 5.95
N ALA A 232 12.07 12.65 6.16
CA ALA A 232 13.33 12.32 5.50
C ALA A 232 13.79 10.89 5.83
N ALA A 233 13.43 10.38 7.01
CA ALA A 233 13.76 9.05 7.46
C ALA A 233 13.07 7.93 6.65
N ASN A 234 11.87 8.20 6.13
CA ASN A 234 10.98 7.19 5.56
C ASN A 234 11.43 6.66 4.20
N TRP A 235 12.29 7.39 3.49
CA TRP A 235 12.84 6.96 2.20
C TRP A 235 13.61 5.63 2.29
N LEU A 236 14.03 5.21 3.48
CA LEU A 236 14.67 3.91 3.68
C LEU A 236 13.76 2.73 3.31
N LYS A 237 12.42 2.90 3.32
CA LYS A 237 11.46 1.88 2.86
C LYS A 237 11.74 1.41 1.44
N LEU A 238 12.31 2.25 0.58
CA LEU A 238 12.66 1.86 -0.79
C LEU A 238 13.70 0.73 -0.83
N ARG A 239 14.52 0.54 0.22
CA ARG A 239 15.45 -0.60 0.32
C ARG A 239 14.74 -1.95 0.36
N ALA A 240 13.45 -1.99 0.72
CA ALA A 240 12.69 -3.23 0.69
C ALA A 240 12.61 -3.83 -0.74
N PHE A 241 12.64 -2.98 -1.78
CA PHE A 241 12.62 -3.44 -3.16
C PHE A 241 13.92 -4.15 -3.59
N SER A 242 15.04 -3.99 -2.86
CA SER A 242 16.29 -4.72 -3.15
C SER A 242 16.48 -6.00 -2.33
N LEU A 243 15.53 -6.37 -1.47
CA LEU A 243 15.65 -7.55 -0.62
C LEU A 243 15.27 -8.83 -1.39
N SER A 244 16.08 -9.18 -2.40
CA SER A 244 15.86 -10.32 -3.31
C SER A 244 15.96 -11.70 -2.65
N GLN A 245 16.29 -11.78 -1.35
CA GLN A 245 16.15 -13.02 -0.58
C GLN A 245 14.68 -13.42 -0.32
N PHE A 246 13.73 -12.50 -0.55
CA PHE A 246 12.30 -12.75 -0.44
C PHE A 246 11.63 -12.76 -1.82
N ASP A 247 10.74 -13.72 -2.04
CA ASP A 247 9.81 -13.76 -3.18
C ASP A 247 8.68 -12.73 -3.03
N ALA A 248 8.27 -12.46 -1.78
CA ALA A 248 7.33 -11.42 -1.42
C ALA A 248 7.55 -10.99 0.03
N LEU A 249 7.32 -9.71 0.33
CA LEU A 249 7.44 -9.20 1.68
C LEU A 249 6.38 -8.14 1.97
N VAL A 250 6.17 -7.90 3.27
CA VAL A 250 5.37 -6.76 3.74
C VAL A 250 6.25 -5.82 4.56
N VAL A 251 6.32 -4.56 4.13
CA VAL A 251 6.93 -3.50 4.92
C VAL A 251 5.88 -3.00 5.91
N LEU A 252 6.26 -2.96 7.19
CA LEU A 252 5.44 -2.53 8.31
C LEU A 252 6.17 -1.39 9.03
N ASP A 253 5.52 -0.24 9.18
CA ASP A 253 6.04 0.81 10.07
C ASP A 253 6.15 0.25 11.50
N ALA A 254 7.20 0.65 12.22
CA ALA A 254 7.44 0.08 13.55
C ALA A 254 6.28 0.39 14.52
N ASP A 255 5.53 1.48 14.30
CA ASP A 255 4.32 1.84 15.05
C ASP A 255 3.05 1.12 14.60
N THR A 256 3.19 0.00 13.91
CA THR A 256 2.10 -0.93 13.63
C THR A 256 2.09 -2.08 14.62
N ALA A 257 0.96 -2.74 14.75
CA ALA A 257 0.83 -4.01 15.44
C ALA A 257 0.01 -4.99 14.60
N VAL A 258 0.55 -6.19 14.41
CA VAL A 258 -0.09 -7.24 13.64
C VAL A 258 -0.89 -8.12 14.59
N VAL A 259 -2.21 -8.12 14.42
CA VAL A 259 -3.15 -8.76 15.35
C VAL A 259 -3.80 -10.01 14.76
N ARG A 260 -3.64 -10.28 13.46
CA ARG A 260 -4.12 -11.49 12.76
C ARG A 260 -3.14 -11.93 11.66
N SER A 261 -3.43 -13.09 11.05
CA SER A 261 -2.61 -13.68 9.98
C SER A 261 -2.47 -12.76 8.76
N LEU A 262 -1.26 -12.70 8.23
CA LEU A 262 -0.87 -12.01 6.99
C LEU A 262 -0.83 -12.96 5.78
N GLU A 263 -1.17 -14.24 5.96
CA GLU A 263 -1.08 -15.29 4.94
C GLU A 263 -1.71 -14.90 3.60
N GLY A 264 -2.85 -14.19 3.64
CA GLY A 264 -3.54 -13.73 2.44
C GLY A 264 -2.71 -12.82 1.53
N LEU A 265 -1.70 -12.11 2.07
CA LEU A 265 -0.85 -11.22 1.27
C LEU A 265 0.06 -12.00 0.30
N TRP A 266 0.51 -13.19 0.68
CA TRP A 266 1.52 -13.94 -0.07
C TRP A 266 1.01 -14.45 -1.43
N HIS A 267 -0.31 -14.52 -1.58
CA HIS A 267 -0.99 -14.98 -2.78
C HIS A 267 -1.40 -13.86 -3.73
N LEU A 268 -1.21 -12.58 -3.35
CA LEU A 268 -1.64 -11.46 -4.19
C LEU A 268 -0.92 -11.48 -5.54
N PRO A 269 -1.61 -11.30 -6.68
CA PRO A 269 -0.98 -11.22 -8.00
C PRO A 269 -0.44 -9.81 -8.30
N ALA A 270 0.14 -9.13 -7.30
CA ALA A 270 0.57 -7.74 -7.38
C ALA A 270 2.10 -7.57 -7.28
N ALA A 271 2.70 -6.64 -8.03
CA ALA A 271 4.08 -6.22 -7.74
C ALA A 271 4.17 -5.41 -6.43
N PHE A 272 3.13 -4.60 -6.21
CA PHE A 272 3.01 -3.65 -5.12
C PHE A 272 1.55 -3.52 -4.72
N ALA A 273 1.27 -3.49 -3.43
CA ALA A 273 -0.06 -3.22 -2.91
C ALA A 273 0.02 -2.41 -1.61
N ALA A 274 -0.96 -1.53 -1.39
CA ALA A 274 -1.04 -0.73 -0.18
C ALA A 274 -2.49 -0.44 0.18
N VAL A 275 -2.71 -0.04 1.43
CA VAL A 275 -4.04 0.37 1.91
C VAL A 275 -4.21 1.87 1.67
N PRO A 276 -5.39 2.36 1.25
CA PRO A 276 -5.62 3.78 1.14
C PRO A 276 -5.49 4.51 2.49
N ASP A 277 -4.99 5.74 2.44
CA ASP A 277 -4.92 6.64 3.58
C ASP A 277 -6.33 6.97 4.09
N GLN A 278 -6.45 7.00 5.42
CA GLN A 278 -7.73 7.17 6.11
C GLN A 278 -7.85 8.54 6.78
N SER A 279 -7.07 9.53 6.35
CA SER A 279 -7.19 10.88 6.86
C SER A 279 -8.62 11.41 6.71
N CYS A 280 -9.20 11.82 7.84
CA CYS A 280 -10.51 12.46 7.91
C CYS A 280 -10.41 14.00 7.89
N TRP A 281 -9.22 14.56 7.66
CA TRP A 281 -8.96 16.01 7.83
C TRP A 281 -9.86 16.90 6.98
N LEU A 282 -10.24 16.45 5.76
CA LEU A 282 -11.12 17.20 4.84
C LEU A 282 -12.58 16.70 4.79
N SER A 283 -13.02 15.86 5.72
CA SER A 283 -14.32 15.23 5.60
C SER A 283 -15.04 15.03 6.93
N ARG A 284 -16.17 15.72 7.06
CA ARG A 284 -17.16 15.51 8.12
C ARG A 284 -17.86 14.14 8.01
N PHE A 285 -17.73 13.45 6.88
CA PHE A 285 -18.49 12.23 6.55
C PHE A 285 -17.67 10.93 6.57
N GLY A 286 -16.34 10.99 6.70
CA GLY A 286 -15.47 9.81 6.72
C GLY A 286 -14.15 10.00 5.95
N PRO A 287 -13.22 9.04 6.01
CA PRO A 287 -11.91 9.17 5.36
C PRO A 287 -12.02 9.34 3.84
N ARG A 288 -11.12 10.13 3.24
CA ARG A 288 -10.96 10.20 1.77
C ARG A 288 -9.90 9.18 1.36
N LEU A 289 -10.33 8.08 0.74
CA LEU A 289 -9.47 6.95 0.34
C LEU A 289 -8.79 7.20 -1.02
N GLU A 290 -8.12 8.35 -1.18
CA GLU A 290 -7.62 8.84 -2.49
C GLU A 290 -6.13 8.55 -2.74
N SER A 291 -5.31 8.44 -1.69
CA SER A 291 -3.88 8.11 -1.77
C SER A 291 -3.58 6.88 -0.92
N ILE A 292 -2.41 6.25 -1.09
CA ILE A 292 -1.98 5.15 -0.22
C ILE A 292 -1.48 5.66 1.14
N ASN A 293 -1.54 4.80 2.16
CA ASN A 293 -0.84 4.97 3.43
C ASN A 293 0.45 4.13 3.43
N GLY A 294 1.57 4.74 3.82
CA GLY A 294 2.90 4.15 3.81
C GLY A 294 3.18 3.19 4.98
N GLY A 295 2.26 3.05 5.93
CA GLY A 295 2.44 2.22 7.12
C GLY A 295 2.49 0.72 6.85
N VAL A 296 1.85 0.27 5.76
CA VAL A 296 1.85 -1.13 5.33
C VAL A 296 1.96 -1.18 3.81
N LEU A 297 3.03 -1.78 3.31
CA LEU A 297 3.32 -1.92 1.89
C LEU A 297 3.63 -3.38 1.57
N PHE A 298 2.82 -4.01 0.73
CA PHE A 298 3.18 -5.28 0.12
C PHE A 298 4.11 -5.04 -1.07
N VAL A 299 5.21 -5.79 -1.15
CA VAL A 299 6.24 -5.62 -2.16
C VAL A 299 6.70 -6.98 -2.65
N ARG A 300 6.79 -7.15 -3.97
CA ARG A 300 7.67 -8.14 -4.60
C ARG A 300 9.00 -7.48 -4.92
N PRO A 301 10.10 -7.85 -4.25
CA PRO A 301 11.38 -7.19 -4.44
C PRO A 301 11.85 -7.27 -5.90
N CYS A 302 12.24 -6.12 -6.44
CA CYS A 302 13.03 -6.03 -7.66
C CYS A 302 14.10 -4.93 -7.52
N PRO A 303 15.40 -5.30 -7.47
CA PRO A 303 16.49 -4.34 -7.42
C PRO A 303 16.46 -3.31 -8.55
N ALA A 304 16.12 -3.72 -9.78
CA ALA A 304 16.02 -2.78 -10.90
C ALA A 304 14.93 -1.71 -10.70
N VAL A 305 13.79 -2.07 -10.09
CA VAL A 305 12.74 -1.10 -9.72
C VAL A 305 13.25 -0.13 -8.64
N MET A 306 14.01 -0.61 -7.65
CA MET A 306 14.66 0.28 -6.67
C MET A 306 15.62 1.26 -7.35
N GLU A 307 16.51 0.77 -8.20
CA GLU A 307 17.48 1.59 -8.93
C GLU A 307 16.80 2.64 -9.80
N HIS A 308 15.72 2.26 -10.49
CA HIS A 308 14.93 3.18 -11.29
C HIS A 308 14.27 4.27 -10.45
N MET A 309 13.66 3.90 -9.30
CA MET A 309 13.10 4.87 -8.36
C MET A 309 14.16 5.87 -7.88
N LEU A 310 15.35 5.40 -7.51
CA LEU A 310 16.45 6.27 -7.06
C LEU A 310 16.98 7.16 -8.19
N ALA A 311 17.09 6.64 -9.41
CA ALA A 311 17.50 7.42 -10.57
C ALA A 311 16.50 8.55 -10.89
N LEU A 312 15.20 8.27 -10.81
CA LEU A 312 14.14 9.28 -10.97
C LEU A 312 14.22 10.34 -9.87
N LEU A 313 14.32 9.93 -8.60
CA LEU A 313 14.46 10.85 -7.47
C LEU A 313 15.75 11.69 -7.57
N GLY A 314 16.83 11.14 -8.12
CA GLY A 314 18.06 11.85 -8.42
C GLY A 314 17.87 12.95 -9.48
N LYS A 315 17.25 12.59 -10.61
CA LYS A 315 17.06 13.48 -11.78
C LYS A 315 15.91 14.47 -11.62
N ARG A 316 14.91 14.16 -10.79
CA ARG A 316 13.65 14.92 -10.64
C ARG A 316 13.36 15.24 -9.17
N PRO A 317 13.99 16.28 -8.60
CA PRO A 317 13.81 16.63 -7.20
C PRO A 317 12.36 16.92 -6.78
N LYS A 318 11.47 17.32 -7.72
CA LYS A 318 10.03 17.48 -7.46
C LYS A 318 9.36 16.19 -6.98
N LEU A 319 9.85 15.03 -7.42
CA LEU A 319 9.35 13.71 -7.01
C LEU A 319 9.77 13.32 -5.59
N ARG A 320 10.58 14.14 -4.92
CA ARG A 320 10.91 13.96 -3.50
C ARG A 320 9.85 14.59 -2.58
N PHE A 321 8.82 15.22 -3.15
CA PHE A 321 7.66 15.83 -2.48
C PHE A 321 8.00 16.50 -1.14
N THR A 322 8.38 17.78 -1.21
CA THR A 322 8.85 18.53 -0.02
C THR A 322 7.72 18.95 0.93
N HIS A 323 6.47 18.58 0.66
CA HIS A 323 5.31 19.00 1.42
C HIS A 323 4.65 17.81 2.12
N ALA A 324 4.64 17.82 3.46
CA ALA A 324 3.92 16.89 4.35
C ALA A 324 3.93 15.38 3.98
N ALA A 325 4.85 14.96 3.10
CA ALA A 325 4.96 13.63 2.55
C ALA A 325 6.43 13.30 2.29
N ALA A 326 6.69 12.06 1.92
CA ALA A 326 8.00 11.60 1.47
C ALA A 326 7.83 10.48 0.44
N GLU A 327 8.23 9.28 0.82
CA GLU A 327 8.13 8.04 0.07
C GLU A 327 6.68 7.65 -0.24
N GLN A 328 5.71 7.95 0.64
CA GLN A 328 4.30 7.57 0.45
C GLN A 328 3.71 8.20 -0.82
N ASP A 329 3.89 9.51 -1.01
CA ASP A 329 3.42 10.22 -2.20
C ASP A 329 4.18 9.78 -3.45
N PHE A 330 5.48 9.52 -3.31
CA PHE A 330 6.28 9.00 -4.41
C PHE A 330 5.85 7.60 -4.83
N LEU A 331 5.58 6.69 -3.91
CA LEU A 331 5.08 5.36 -4.21
C LEU A 331 3.66 5.41 -4.78
N ASN A 332 2.82 6.31 -4.26
CA ASN A 332 1.51 6.61 -4.84
C ASN A 332 1.62 7.08 -6.29
N TRP A 333 2.60 7.95 -6.60
CA TRP A 333 2.88 8.42 -7.95
C TRP A 333 3.46 7.32 -8.85
N TYR A 334 4.45 6.56 -8.34
CA TYR A 334 5.20 5.57 -9.11
C TYR A 334 4.33 4.37 -9.51
N PHE A 335 3.48 3.91 -8.59
CA PHE A 335 2.58 2.77 -8.78
C PHE A 335 1.13 3.18 -9.02
N ARG A 336 0.84 4.46 -9.35
CA ARG A 336 -0.53 4.98 -9.42
C ARG A 336 -1.49 4.12 -10.24
N TYR A 337 -1.01 3.58 -11.35
CA TYR A 337 -1.82 2.84 -12.31
C TYR A 337 -1.63 1.32 -12.21
N THR A 338 -0.74 0.84 -11.34
CA THR A 338 -0.34 -0.58 -11.26
C THR A 338 -0.44 -1.17 -9.86
N ALA A 339 -0.59 -0.33 -8.82
CA ALA A 339 -0.77 -0.77 -7.44
C ALA A 339 -2.09 -1.52 -7.27
N HIS A 340 -2.07 -2.60 -6.50
CA HIS A 340 -3.29 -3.17 -5.95
C HIS A 340 -3.70 -2.45 -4.66
N THR A 341 -5.00 -2.27 -4.48
CA THR A 341 -5.56 -1.69 -3.26
C THR A 341 -5.86 -2.79 -2.25
N LEU A 342 -5.22 -2.73 -1.08
CA LEU A 342 -5.48 -3.64 0.02
C LEU A 342 -6.72 -3.20 0.83
N PRO A 343 -7.51 -4.15 1.38
CA PRO A 343 -8.59 -3.84 2.31
C PRO A 343 -8.11 -3.06 3.54
N LEU A 344 -8.97 -2.19 4.09
CA LEU A 344 -8.65 -1.35 5.25
C LEU A 344 -8.13 -2.14 6.47
N GLU A 345 -8.59 -3.38 6.66
CA GLU A 345 -8.14 -4.25 7.75
C GLU A 345 -6.62 -4.50 7.77
N TYR A 346 -5.93 -4.37 6.63
CA TYR A 346 -4.48 -4.55 6.55
C TYR A 346 -3.66 -3.33 7.03
N ASN A 347 -4.28 -2.19 7.35
CA ASN A 347 -3.59 -1.00 7.86
C ASN A 347 -4.60 -0.04 8.50
N VAL A 348 -5.20 -0.44 9.62
CA VAL A 348 -6.25 0.36 10.26
C VAL A 348 -5.61 1.49 11.07
N MET A 349 -5.77 2.73 10.61
CA MET A 349 -5.27 3.89 11.35
C MET A 349 -6.05 4.03 12.67
N ALA A 350 -5.36 3.89 13.80
CA ALA A 350 -5.97 3.73 15.12
C ALA A 350 -6.88 4.91 15.50
N THR A 351 -6.49 6.14 15.15
CA THR A 351 -7.27 7.33 15.49
C THR A 351 -8.46 7.54 14.54
N GLU A 352 -8.30 7.24 13.25
CA GLU A 352 -9.27 7.59 12.22
C GLU A 352 -10.31 6.50 11.97
N SER A 353 -9.90 5.23 12.08
CA SER A 353 -10.64 4.10 11.52
C SER A 353 -10.86 2.93 12.46
N LEU A 354 -10.30 2.95 13.67
CA LEU A 354 -10.58 1.95 14.69
C LEU A 354 -11.75 2.41 15.59
N ARG A 355 -12.74 1.54 15.77
CA ARG A 355 -13.89 1.73 16.67
C ARG A 355 -13.99 0.52 17.60
N GLY A 356 -13.56 0.69 18.85
CA GLY A 356 -13.39 -0.44 19.76
C GLY A 356 -12.36 -1.41 19.19
N ASN A 357 -12.77 -2.65 18.92
CA ASN A 357 -11.93 -3.70 18.32
C ASN A 357 -12.19 -3.95 16.83
N LEU A 358 -13.01 -3.11 16.17
CA LEU A 358 -13.37 -3.24 14.76
C LEU A 358 -12.97 -2.02 13.95
N THR A 359 -12.88 -2.17 12.64
CA THR A 359 -12.78 -1.04 11.71
C THR A 359 -14.08 -0.25 11.69
N ARG A 360 -14.05 0.97 11.16
CA ARG A 360 -15.27 1.75 10.88
C ARG A 360 -16.28 1.04 9.97
N GLY A 361 -15.83 0.06 9.18
CA GLY A 361 -16.67 -0.79 8.35
C GLY A 361 -17.13 -2.09 9.05
N GLY A 362 -16.92 -2.24 10.36
CA GLY A 362 -17.35 -3.41 11.12
C GLY A 362 -16.50 -4.67 10.90
N ARG A 363 -15.35 -4.55 10.22
CA ARG A 363 -14.43 -5.68 9.99
C ARG A 363 -13.39 -5.76 11.10
N ALA A 364 -12.81 -6.94 11.27
CA ALA A 364 -11.80 -7.17 12.27
C ALA A 364 -10.41 -6.78 11.72
N PRO A 365 -9.62 -5.93 12.42
CA PRO A 365 -8.31 -5.49 11.92
C PRO A 365 -7.32 -6.65 11.77
N ILE A 366 -6.48 -6.64 10.73
CA ILE A 366 -5.30 -7.51 10.62
C ILE A 366 -4.06 -6.78 11.13
N VAL A 367 -3.92 -5.51 10.76
CA VAL A 367 -2.88 -4.62 11.25
C VAL A 367 -3.52 -3.34 11.78
N VAL A 368 -3.09 -2.90 12.96
CA VAL A 368 -3.45 -1.61 13.54
C VAL A 368 -2.23 -0.69 13.45
N HIS A 369 -2.42 0.52 12.95
CA HIS A 369 -1.36 1.51 12.76
C HIS A 369 -1.56 2.71 13.69
N TYR A 370 -0.64 2.87 14.64
CA TYR A 370 -0.63 3.95 15.62
C TYR A 370 0.00 5.24 15.05
N ASN A 371 -0.58 5.72 13.96
CA ASN A 371 -0.10 6.84 13.15
C ASN A 371 0.08 8.16 13.93
N LYS A 372 -0.87 8.51 14.81
CA LYS A 372 -0.85 9.78 15.57
C LYS A 372 -0.40 9.62 17.02
N HIS A 373 -1.00 8.68 17.73
CA HIS A 373 -0.78 8.47 19.15
C HIS A 373 0.04 7.21 19.33
N LYS A 374 1.35 7.38 19.55
CA LYS A 374 2.27 6.26 19.77
C LYS A 374 1.97 5.61 21.13
N PRO A 375 2.15 4.29 21.25
CA PRO A 375 1.85 3.53 22.46
C PRO A 375 2.55 4.03 23.73
N PHE A 376 3.66 4.79 23.65
CA PHE A 376 4.42 5.25 24.83
C PHE A 376 4.09 6.66 25.33
N ASN A 377 3.42 7.49 24.53
CA ASN A 377 3.36 8.95 24.77
C ASN A 377 1.96 9.48 25.10
N GLY A 378 1.07 8.67 25.67
CA GLY A 378 -0.22 9.20 26.09
C GLY A 378 -0.86 8.41 27.21
N ARG A 379 -2.01 8.93 27.66
CA ARG A 379 -2.75 8.38 28.79
C ARG A 379 -3.27 6.99 28.42
N GLU A 380 -3.10 6.03 29.33
CA GLU A 380 -3.53 4.63 29.18
C GLU A 380 -5.02 4.45 28.82
N ASP A 381 -5.84 5.48 29.06
CA ASP A 381 -7.28 5.53 28.82
C ASP A 381 -7.68 5.87 27.36
N ARG A 382 -6.73 6.19 26.48
CA ARG A 382 -6.99 6.54 25.07
C ARG A 382 -6.68 5.37 24.10
N PRO A 383 -7.49 5.15 23.05
CA PRO A 383 -7.15 4.20 21.99
C PRO A 383 -5.79 4.54 21.39
N GLY A 384 -4.86 3.58 21.38
CA GLY A 384 -3.50 3.79 20.88
C GLY A 384 -2.37 3.67 21.90
N HIS A 385 -2.69 3.56 23.19
CA HIS A 385 -1.71 3.65 24.29
C HIS A 385 -1.43 2.35 25.04
N GLN A 386 -1.90 1.22 24.50
CA GLN A 386 -1.72 -0.09 25.13
C GLN A 386 -0.80 -0.92 24.26
N PHE A 387 0.32 -1.37 24.82
CA PHE A 387 1.11 -2.43 24.20
C PHE A 387 0.22 -3.66 24.03
N LEU A 388 0.10 -4.17 22.81
CA LEU A 388 -0.71 -5.37 22.56
C LEU A 388 -0.04 -6.65 23.07
N CYS A 389 1.25 -6.58 23.42
CA CYS A 389 2.05 -7.70 23.89
C CYS A 389 3.15 -7.22 24.86
N GLU A 390 3.44 -8.01 25.89
CA GLU A 390 4.63 -7.81 26.72
C GLU A 390 5.85 -8.45 26.02
N PRO A 391 7.06 -7.87 26.13
CA PRO A 391 8.26 -8.41 25.46
C PRO A 391 8.62 -9.85 25.88
N THR A 392 8.13 -10.31 27.05
CA THR A 392 8.48 -11.58 27.69
C THR A 392 7.47 -12.72 27.49
N SER A 393 6.35 -12.51 26.78
CA SER A 393 5.32 -13.54 26.56
C SER A 393 5.53 -14.39 25.32
#